data_AF-A0A1E7G5K2-F1
#
_entry.id   AF-A0A1E7G5K2-F1
#
_cell.length_a   1.000
_cell.length_b   1.000
_cell.length_c   1.000
_cell.angle_alpha   90.00
_cell.angle_beta   90.00
_cell.angle_gamma   90.00
#
_symmetry.space_group_name_H-M   'P 1'
#
loop_
_entity.id
_entity.type
_entity.pdbx_description
1 polymer ?
#
loop_
_entity_poly.entity_id
_entity_poly.type
_entity_poly.pdbx_seq_one_letter_code
_entity_poly.pdbx_strand_id
1 'polypeptide(L)'
;MDPKTKIINFTARTFRILVAIVFGYTIYDLFFRDILTRKIHIFIYIVTWLILSYLIIPNVTKIITKIYLPEYFIGRSRTSDGVLGDSVNLLIDGSKEEIEAAFLAMGWKKSDKITLRSSLKIIKSSLLHQSYPTAPISSLFLFSKKQDLSFEKEIAGSPKQRHHIRLWETPKDYYLPGGVKSDWVCAASLDIGIRFSLFTGQITHRIDENIDGERNLIANQLIEHNLVEEKKIYTHFTNPYRSRNGGGDKISTDGSLVYLKLK
;
A
#
# COMPACT_ATOMS: atom_id res chain seq x y z
N MET A 1 28.00 40.27 15.42
CA MET A 1 28.60 39.26 14.53
C MET A 1 30.06 39.64 14.33
N ASP A 2 30.98 38.78 14.78
CA ASP A 2 32.43 39.03 14.79
C ASP A 2 32.95 39.38 13.36
N PRO A 3 33.78 40.43 13.19
CA PRO A 3 34.41 40.79 11.93
C PRO A 3 35.03 39.60 11.16
N LYS A 4 35.65 38.65 11.88
CA LYS A 4 36.23 37.45 11.26
C LYS A 4 35.16 36.56 10.64
N THR A 5 34.02 36.38 11.30
CA THR A 5 32.88 35.59 10.78
C THR A 5 32.27 36.22 9.53
N LYS A 6 32.22 37.56 9.45
CA LYS A 6 31.75 38.25 8.23
C LYS A 6 32.67 37.98 7.03
N ILE A 7 33.99 38.03 7.23
CA ILE A 7 34.98 37.77 6.18
C ILE A 7 34.92 36.31 5.72
N ILE A 8 34.80 35.35 6.65
CA ILE A 8 34.66 33.92 6.34
C ILE A 8 33.39 33.65 5.53
N ASN A 9 32.26 34.23 5.91
CA ASN A 9 31.01 34.03 5.17
C ASN A 9 31.04 34.69 3.79
N PHE A 10 31.67 35.86 3.67
CA PHE A 10 31.84 36.55 2.39
C PHE A 10 32.71 35.71 1.44
N THR A 11 33.87 35.25 1.91
CA THR A 11 34.78 34.41 1.11
C THR A 11 34.13 33.08 0.70
N ALA A 12 33.44 32.40 1.62
CA ALA A 12 32.70 31.17 1.31
C ALA A 12 31.58 31.40 0.29
N ARG A 13 30.85 32.54 0.38
CA ARG A 13 29.80 32.89 -0.59
C ARG A 13 30.39 33.17 -1.97
N THR A 14 31.46 33.95 -2.04
CA THR A 14 32.16 34.25 -3.30
C THR A 14 32.71 32.98 -3.94
N PHE A 15 33.32 32.09 -3.15
CA PHE A 15 33.79 30.79 -3.62
C PHE A 15 32.65 29.94 -4.22
N ARG A 16 31.51 29.83 -3.52
CA ARG A 16 30.33 29.10 -4.05
C ARG A 16 29.82 29.71 -5.36
N ILE A 17 29.82 31.04 -5.48
CA ILE A 17 29.41 31.72 -6.72
C ILE A 17 30.37 31.39 -7.86
N LEU A 18 31.69 31.44 -7.62
CA LEU A 18 32.68 31.10 -8.63
C LEU A 18 32.57 29.64 -9.07
N VAL A 19 32.41 28.71 -8.12
CA VAL A 19 32.18 27.29 -8.42
C VAL A 19 30.90 27.11 -9.25
N ALA A 20 29.81 27.80 -8.90
CA ALA A 20 28.56 27.73 -9.66
C ALA A 20 28.71 28.29 -11.09
N ILE A 21 29.46 29.38 -11.28
CA ILE A 21 29.75 29.93 -12.61
C ILE A 21 30.58 28.96 -13.44
N VAL A 22 31.67 28.44 -12.88
CA VAL A 22 32.54 27.48 -13.59
C VAL A 22 31.76 26.22 -13.93
N PHE A 23 31.03 25.66 -12.97
CA PHE A 23 30.22 24.46 -13.19
C PHE A 23 29.12 24.71 -14.23
N GLY A 24 28.42 25.85 -14.15
CA GLY A 24 27.42 26.26 -15.13
C GLY A 24 28.01 26.43 -16.54
N TYR A 25 29.19 27.03 -16.64
CA TYR A 25 29.91 27.16 -17.91
C TYR A 25 30.36 25.81 -18.47
N THR A 26 30.89 24.91 -17.62
CA THR A 26 31.27 23.56 -18.04
C THR A 26 30.07 22.75 -18.53
N ILE A 27 28.92 22.84 -17.86
CA ILE A 27 27.68 22.21 -18.33
C ILE A 27 27.24 22.84 -19.67
N TYR A 28 27.34 24.16 -19.80
CA TYR A 28 27.06 24.84 -21.07
C TYR A 28 27.98 24.37 -22.21
N ASP A 29 29.28 24.27 -21.97
CA ASP A 29 30.25 23.87 -22.99
C ASP A 29 30.12 22.39 -23.37
N LEU A 30 29.99 21.51 -22.37
CA LEU A 30 29.87 20.05 -22.60
C LEU A 30 28.53 19.65 -23.21
N PHE A 31 27.44 20.32 -22.83
CA PHE A 31 26.10 19.95 -23.28
C PHE A 31 25.54 20.96 -24.28
N PHE A 32 25.49 22.24 -23.97
CA PHE A 32 24.67 23.18 -24.75
C PHE A 32 25.35 23.78 -25.99
N ARG A 33 26.68 23.92 -25.99
CA ARG A 33 27.45 24.57 -27.06
C ARG A 33 27.24 23.91 -28.43
N ASP A 34 27.27 22.58 -28.47
CA ASP A 34 27.08 21.81 -29.71
C ASP A 34 25.61 21.37 -29.90
N ILE A 35 24.88 21.07 -28.83
CA ILE A 35 23.48 20.61 -28.88
C ILE A 35 22.54 21.68 -29.46
N LEU A 36 22.79 22.98 -29.24
CA LEU A 36 21.90 24.04 -29.73
C LEU A 36 22.10 24.37 -31.22
N THR A 37 23.11 23.80 -31.89
CA THR A 37 23.42 24.14 -33.30
C THR A 37 22.62 23.31 -34.32
N ARG A 38 22.12 22.11 -33.97
CA ARG A 38 21.32 21.27 -34.87
C ARG A 38 19.99 20.85 -34.23
N LYS A 39 18.89 20.98 -34.98
CA LYS A 39 17.51 20.65 -34.53
C LYS A 39 17.37 19.24 -33.92
N ILE A 40 18.15 18.26 -34.38
CA ILE A 40 18.08 16.87 -33.90
C ILE A 40 18.56 16.71 -32.45
N HIS A 41 19.52 17.53 -32.01
CA HIS A 41 20.08 17.45 -30.66
C HIS A 41 19.10 18.02 -29.62
N ILE A 42 18.36 19.09 -29.98
CA ILE A 42 17.29 19.63 -29.12
C ILE A 42 16.21 18.57 -28.89
N PHE A 43 15.80 17.85 -29.94
CA PHE A 43 14.82 16.77 -29.81
C PHE A 43 15.32 15.64 -28.89
N ILE A 44 16.55 15.16 -29.10
CA ILE A 44 17.15 14.12 -28.25
C ILE A 44 17.25 14.59 -26.80
N TYR A 45 17.61 15.84 -26.56
CA TYR A 45 17.65 16.40 -25.21
C TYR A 45 16.26 16.43 -24.56
N ILE A 46 15.23 16.90 -25.27
CA ILE A 46 13.85 16.90 -24.77
C ILE A 46 13.42 15.46 -24.43
N VAL A 47 13.67 14.49 -25.30
CA VAL A 47 13.33 13.08 -25.04
C VAL A 47 14.11 12.54 -23.83
N THR A 48 15.40 12.83 -23.72
CA THR A 48 16.23 12.40 -22.58
C THR A 48 15.75 13.03 -21.29
N TRP A 49 15.46 14.34 -21.29
CA TRP A 49 14.90 15.06 -20.15
C TRP A 49 13.53 14.49 -19.74
N LEU A 50 12.67 14.15 -20.70
CA LEU A 50 11.39 13.49 -20.45
C LEU A 50 11.59 12.12 -19.79
N ILE A 51 12.48 11.28 -20.32
CA ILE A 51 12.77 9.96 -19.74
C ILE A 51 13.36 10.10 -18.34
N LEU A 52 14.36 10.96 -18.15
CA LEU A 52 15.00 11.15 -16.84
C LEU A 52 14.01 11.70 -15.81
N SER A 53 13.31 12.79 -16.14
CA SER A 53 12.48 13.50 -15.17
C SER A 53 11.17 12.77 -14.85
N TYR A 54 10.60 12.04 -15.80
CA TYR A 54 9.27 11.42 -15.63
C TYR A 54 9.31 9.91 -15.49
N LEU A 55 10.39 9.23 -15.88
CA LEU A 55 10.53 7.78 -15.69
C LEU A 55 11.62 7.42 -14.68
N ILE A 56 12.84 7.97 -14.79
CA ILE A 56 13.98 7.49 -14.00
C ILE A 56 14.01 8.12 -12.59
N ILE A 57 14.07 9.45 -12.51
CA ILE A 57 14.20 10.20 -11.24
C ILE A 57 13.08 9.85 -10.25
N PRO A 58 11.78 9.78 -10.63
CA PRO A 58 10.72 9.43 -9.67
C PRO A 58 10.93 8.06 -9.02
N ASN A 59 11.41 7.07 -9.77
CA ASN A 59 11.68 5.73 -9.25
C ASN A 59 12.92 5.69 -8.36
N VAL A 60 13.98 6.43 -8.71
CA VAL A 60 15.16 6.58 -7.86
C VAL A 60 14.78 7.25 -6.53
N THR A 61 14.03 8.35 -6.58
CA THR A 61 13.56 9.03 -5.37
C THR A 61 12.72 8.11 -4.49
N LYS A 62 11.84 7.27 -5.06
CA LYS A 62 11.08 6.24 -4.30
C LYS A 62 11.97 5.22 -3.60
N ILE A 63 13.15 4.91 -4.13
CA ILE A 63 14.10 3.99 -3.49
C ILE A 63 14.84 4.72 -2.36
N ILE A 64 15.32 5.94 -2.62
CA ILE A 64 16.05 6.74 -1.62
C ILE A 64 15.13 7.09 -0.44
N THR A 65 13.85 7.42 -0.69
CA THR A 65 12.89 7.74 0.37
C THR A 65 12.72 6.60 1.38
N LYS A 66 12.82 5.34 0.95
CA LYS A 66 12.77 4.17 1.86
C LYS A 66 13.93 4.10 2.84
N ILE A 67 15.05 4.77 2.56
CA ILE A 67 16.24 4.77 3.44
C ILE A 67 16.01 5.65 4.67
N TYR A 68 15.31 6.78 4.51
CA TYR A 68 15.19 7.79 5.56
C TYR A 68 13.77 8.02 6.10
N LEU A 69 12.72 7.56 5.39
CA LEU A 69 11.36 7.57 5.94
C LEU A 69 11.08 6.25 6.66
N PRO A 70 10.99 6.25 7.99
CA PRO A 70 10.63 5.05 8.72
C PRO A 70 9.17 4.66 8.42
N GLU A 71 8.89 3.36 8.51
CA GLU A 71 7.55 2.81 8.30
C GLU A 71 6.65 3.07 9.52
N TYR A 72 6.08 4.28 9.56
CA TYR A 72 5.01 4.58 10.51
C TYR A 72 3.73 3.86 10.14
N PHE A 73 3.13 3.19 11.12
CA PHE A 73 1.77 2.72 11.01
C PHE A 73 0.81 3.92 10.97
N ILE A 74 0.08 4.05 9.88
CA ILE A 74 -0.88 5.14 9.63
C ILE A 74 -2.32 4.63 9.46
N GLY A 75 -2.63 3.42 9.97
CA GLY A 75 -3.95 2.81 9.83
C GLY A 75 -4.28 2.29 8.42
N ARG A 76 -3.30 2.29 7.50
CA ARG A 76 -3.48 1.78 6.13
C ARG A 76 -2.26 1.01 5.67
N SER A 77 -2.52 -0.06 4.92
CA SER A 77 -1.49 -0.80 4.19
C SER A 77 -1.01 -0.01 2.97
N ARG A 78 0.10 -0.45 2.36
CA ARG A 78 0.69 0.17 1.18
C ARG A 78 0.82 -0.83 0.04
N THR A 79 0.67 -0.36 -1.20
CA THR A 79 1.02 -1.15 -2.39
C THR A 79 2.54 -1.20 -2.57
N SER A 80 3.03 -2.02 -3.51
CA SER A 80 4.46 -2.05 -3.90
C SER A 80 4.98 -0.68 -4.36
N ASP A 81 4.09 0.15 -4.92
CA ASP A 81 4.40 1.49 -5.41
C ASP A 81 4.38 2.56 -4.31
N GLY A 82 4.06 2.18 -3.07
CA GLY A 82 3.98 3.07 -1.91
C GLY A 82 2.65 3.82 -1.79
N VAL A 83 1.64 3.48 -2.59
CA VAL A 83 0.32 4.10 -2.53
C VAL A 83 -0.51 3.47 -1.42
N LEU A 84 -1.38 4.24 -0.78
CA LEU A 84 -2.27 3.75 0.28
C LEU A 84 -3.25 2.70 -0.27
N GLY A 85 -3.18 1.50 0.30
CA GLY A 85 -4.06 0.37 0.02
C GLY A 85 -5.23 0.29 1.01
N ASP A 86 -5.54 -0.92 1.45
CA ASP A 86 -6.64 -1.21 2.36
C ASP A 86 -6.43 -0.56 3.73
N SER A 87 -7.54 -0.22 4.38
CA SER A 87 -7.52 0.33 5.72
C SER A 87 -7.52 -0.79 6.74
N VAL A 88 -6.70 -0.62 7.77
CA VAL A 88 -6.68 -1.53 8.92
C VAL A 88 -7.90 -1.23 9.78
N ASN A 89 -8.73 -2.25 9.99
CA ASN A 89 -10.01 -2.13 10.66
C ASN A 89 -10.27 -3.24 11.69
N LEU A 90 -9.39 -4.25 11.77
CA LEU A 90 -9.46 -5.36 12.72
C LEU A 90 -8.11 -5.63 13.37
N LEU A 91 -8.14 -6.05 14.64
CA LEU A 91 -7.04 -6.65 15.38
C LEU A 91 -7.47 -8.03 15.88
N ILE A 92 -6.58 -9.00 15.77
CA ILE A 92 -6.84 -10.37 16.22
C ILE A 92 -5.66 -10.85 17.07
N ASP A 93 -5.96 -11.30 18.29
CA ASP A 93 -5.01 -12.00 19.15
C ASP A 93 -5.26 -13.49 19.10
N GLY A 94 -4.17 -14.25 18.94
CA GLY A 94 -4.22 -15.69 18.68
C GLY A 94 -3.04 -16.17 17.84
N SER A 95 -2.75 -17.46 17.95
CA SER A 95 -1.78 -18.15 17.11
C SER A 95 -2.23 -18.18 15.65
N LYS A 96 -1.26 -18.37 14.76
CA LYS A 96 -1.52 -18.53 13.33
C LYS A 96 -2.48 -19.69 13.07
N GLU A 97 -2.31 -20.78 13.81
CA GLU A 97 -3.09 -22.01 13.69
C GLU A 97 -4.55 -21.79 14.13
N GLU A 98 -4.79 -21.07 15.23
CA GLU A 98 -6.13 -20.69 15.69
C GLU A 98 -6.84 -19.80 14.67
N ILE A 99 -6.13 -18.82 14.09
CA ILE A 99 -6.67 -17.97 13.03
C ILE A 99 -7.05 -18.81 11.81
N GLU A 100 -6.14 -19.65 11.31
CA GLU A 100 -6.42 -20.50 10.15
C GLU A 100 -7.62 -21.43 10.42
N ALA A 101 -7.68 -22.06 11.59
CA ALA A 101 -8.80 -22.90 11.99
C ALA A 101 -10.12 -22.12 12.07
N ALA A 102 -10.12 -20.93 12.68
CA ALA A 102 -11.28 -20.06 12.82
C ALA A 102 -11.85 -19.65 11.45
N PHE A 103 -11.00 -19.17 10.55
CA PHE A 103 -11.43 -18.76 9.20
C PHE A 103 -11.97 -19.96 8.41
N LEU A 104 -11.32 -21.12 8.49
CA LEU A 104 -11.82 -22.34 7.84
C LEU A 104 -13.18 -22.79 8.40
N ALA A 105 -13.39 -22.71 9.71
CA ALA A 105 -14.66 -23.06 10.36
C ALA A 105 -15.82 -22.15 9.92
N MET A 106 -15.53 -20.88 9.62
CA MET A 106 -16.48 -19.91 9.06
C MET A 106 -16.67 -20.06 7.53
N GLY A 107 -16.04 -21.05 6.91
CA GLY A 107 -16.15 -21.33 5.47
C GLY A 107 -15.28 -20.45 4.57
N TRP A 108 -14.35 -19.67 5.14
CA TRP A 108 -13.39 -18.90 4.35
C TRP A 108 -12.32 -19.82 3.75
N LYS A 109 -11.71 -19.37 2.66
CA LYS A 109 -10.66 -20.09 1.94
C LYS A 109 -9.38 -19.29 1.96
N LYS A 110 -8.27 -19.93 2.32
CA LYS A 110 -6.94 -19.30 2.27
C LYS A 110 -6.55 -19.03 0.82
N SER A 111 -6.09 -17.82 0.51
CA SER A 111 -5.68 -17.47 -0.85
C SER A 111 -4.42 -18.23 -1.27
N ASP A 112 -4.34 -18.60 -2.54
CA ASP A 112 -3.13 -19.20 -3.12
C ASP A 112 -1.99 -18.17 -3.14
N LYS A 113 -0.74 -18.66 -3.17
CA LYS A 113 0.43 -17.79 -3.40
C LYS A 113 0.46 -17.34 -4.86
N ILE A 114 0.87 -16.09 -5.11
CA ILE A 114 1.15 -15.60 -6.46
C ILE A 114 2.31 -16.40 -7.06
N THR A 115 2.00 -17.25 -8.04
CA THR A 115 2.94 -18.08 -8.82
C THR A 115 2.54 -18.04 -10.30
N LEU A 116 3.43 -18.42 -11.20
CA LEU A 116 3.10 -18.53 -12.64
C LEU A 116 1.84 -19.39 -12.88
N ARG A 117 1.72 -20.49 -12.13
CA ARG A 117 0.56 -21.40 -12.21
C ARG A 117 -0.73 -20.74 -11.75
N SER A 118 -0.72 -20.03 -10.63
CA SER A 118 -1.91 -19.34 -10.13
C SER A 118 -2.29 -18.14 -11.01
N SER A 119 -1.31 -17.42 -11.56
CA SER A 119 -1.54 -16.32 -12.51
C SER A 119 -2.19 -16.83 -13.81
N LEU A 120 -1.70 -17.93 -14.39
CA LEU A 120 -2.35 -18.57 -15.54
C LEU A 120 -3.76 -19.07 -15.21
N LYS A 121 -3.95 -19.59 -13.99
CA LYS A 121 -5.27 -20.05 -13.52
C LYS A 121 -6.26 -18.88 -13.39
N ILE A 122 -5.83 -17.72 -12.89
CA ILE A 122 -6.65 -16.49 -12.87
C ILE A 122 -7.05 -16.09 -14.29
N ILE A 123 -6.10 -16.02 -15.21
CA ILE A 123 -6.38 -15.61 -16.60
C ILE A 123 -7.41 -16.56 -17.21
N LYS A 124 -7.21 -17.87 -17.05
CA LYS A 124 -8.13 -18.89 -17.54
C LYS A 124 -9.52 -18.79 -16.88
N SER A 125 -9.59 -18.65 -15.56
CA SER A 125 -10.87 -18.56 -14.84
C SER A 125 -11.63 -17.29 -15.19
N SER A 126 -10.92 -16.17 -15.38
CA SER A 126 -11.51 -14.89 -15.79
C SER A 126 -12.09 -14.97 -17.21
N LEU A 127 -11.35 -15.54 -18.16
CA LEU A 127 -11.84 -15.73 -19.55
C LEU A 127 -13.05 -16.69 -19.61
N LEU A 128 -13.01 -17.77 -18.83
CA LEU A 128 -14.07 -18.78 -18.79
C LEU A 128 -15.23 -18.42 -17.84
N HIS A 129 -15.19 -17.25 -17.18
CA HIS A 129 -16.19 -16.83 -16.19
C HIS A 129 -16.41 -17.88 -15.07
N GLN A 130 -15.36 -18.62 -14.72
CA GLN A 130 -15.38 -19.66 -13.70
C GLN A 130 -15.01 -19.08 -12.33
N SER A 131 -15.64 -19.61 -11.27
CA SER A 131 -15.26 -19.32 -9.89
C SER A 131 -13.83 -19.82 -9.60
N TYR A 132 -13.08 -19.03 -8.84
CA TYR A 132 -11.76 -19.40 -8.30
C TYR A 132 -11.71 -18.93 -6.84
N PRO A 133 -12.22 -19.74 -5.90
CA PRO A 133 -12.41 -19.33 -4.50
C PRO A 133 -11.12 -19.12 -3.70
N THR A 134 -9.98 -19.61 -4.19
CA THR A 134 -8.65 -19.44 -3.58
C THR A 134 -7.75 -18.56 -4.45
N ALA A 135 -8.33 -17.65 -5.24
CA ALA A 135 -7.54 -16.78 -6.10
C ALA A 135 -6.45 -16.05 -5.29
N PRO A 136 -5.26 -15.85 -5.86
CA PRO A 136 -4.24 -15.07 -5.17
C PRO A 136 -4.61 -13.58 -5.23
N ILE A 137 -4.55 -12.92 -4.08
CA ILE A 137 -4.79 -11.47 -3.98
C ILE A 137 -3.51 -10.66 -4.23
N SER A 138 -3.70 -9.39 -4.58
CA SER A 138 -2.61 -8.41 -4.68
C SER A 138 -1.83 -8.29 -3.36
N SER A 139 -0.52 -8.06 -3.49
CA SER A 139 0.37 -7.92 -2.32
C SER A 139 0.22 -6.53 -1.73
N LEU A 140 -0.05 -6.47 -0.42
CA LEU A 140 -0.08 -5.24 0.35
C LEU A 140 0.92 -5.36 1.50
N PHE A 141 1.49 -4.23 1.87
CA PHE A 141 2.64 -4.14 2.76
C PHE A 141 2.28 -3.37 4.01
N LEU A 142 2.74 -3.89 5.13
CA LEU A 142 2.63 -3.29 6.46
C LEU A 142 3.82 -3.81 7.29
N PHE A 143 4.45 -2.95 8.08
CA PHE A 143 5.68 -3.29 8.83
C PHE A 143 6.84 -3.76 7.94
N SER A 144 7.01 -3.15 6.77
CA SER A 144 8.01 -3.46 5.75
C SER A 144 7.91 -4.89 5.20
N LYS A 145 6.82 -5.60 5.49
CA LYS A 145 6.58 -6.96 5.02
C LYS A 145 5.27 -7.08 4.26
N LYS A 146 5.26 -8.03 3.34
CA LYS A 146 4.05 -8.48 2.66
C LYS A 146 3.10 -9.13 3.67
N GLN A 147 1.79 -9.10 3.40
CA GLN A 147 0.82 -9.82 4.22
C GLN A 147 1.20 -11.29 4.40
N ASP A 148 1.04 -11.79 5.63
CA ASP A 148 1.42 -13.15 6.01
C ASP A 148 0.32 -14.16 5.69
N LEU A 149 -0.94 -13.75 5.92
CA LEU A 149 -2.12 -14.53 5.63
C LEU A 149 -3.13 -13.73 4.84
N SER A 150 -3.93 -14.45 4.05
CA SER A 150 -5.12 -13.89 3.45
C SER A 150 -6.19 -14.94 3.21
N PHE A 151 -7.44 -14.52 3.36
CA PHE A 151 -8.60 -15.35 3.17
C PHE A 151 -9.63 -14.67 2.27
N GLU A 152 -10.35 -15.49 1.50
CA GLU A 152 -11.44 -15.08 0.62
C GLU A 152 -12.70 -15.91 0.91
N LYS A 153 -13.87 -15.29 0.72
CA LYS A 153 -15.17 -15.96 0.73
C LYS A 153 -16.07 -15.36 -0.36
N GLU A 154 -16.43 -16.16 -1.35
CA GLU A 154 -17.30 -15.73 -2.45
C GLU A 154 -18.75 -15.51 -1.97
N ILE A 155 -19.40 -14.47 -2.49
CA ILE A 155 -20.81 -14.21 -2.24
C ILE A 155 -21.64 -14.94 -3.31
N ALA A 156 -22.54 -15.82 -2.88
CA ALA A 156 -23.47 -16.54 -3.75
C ALA A 156 -22.80 -17.28 -4.94
N GLY A 157 -21.55 -17.74 -4.79
CA GLY A 157 -20.79 -18.43 -5.84
C GLY A 157 -20.39 -17.54 -7.03
N SER A 158 -20.52 -16.21 -6.90
CA SER A 158 -20.13 -15.26 -7.93
C SER A 158 -18.67 -14.86 -7.79
N PRO A 159 -17.84 -14.97 -8.85
CA PRO A 159 -16.46 -14.49 -8.78
C PRO A 159 -16.37 -12.95 -8.68
N LYS A 160 -17.47 -12.23 -8.95
CA LYS A 160 -17.49 -10.76 -8.98
C LYS A 160 -17.55 -10.12 -7.60
N GLN A 161 -18.06 -10.83 -6.60
CA GLN A 161 -18.25 -10.30 -5.26
C GLN A 161 -17.64 -11.22 -4.22
N ARG A 162 -16.67 -10.72 -3.47
CA ARG A 162 -15.86 -11.54 -2.57
C ARG A 162 -15.50 -10.75 -1.32
N HIS A 163 -15.80 -11.35 -0.18
CA HIS A 163 -15.23 -10.93 1.09
C HIS A 163 -13.75 -11.30 1.11
N HIS A 164 -12.89 -10.38 1.54
CA HIS A 164 -11.48 -10.67 1.70
C HIS A 164 -10.93 -10.04 2.98
N ILE A 165 -9.95 -10.72 3.56
CA ILE A 165 -9.19 -10.20 4.69
C ILE A 165 -7.71 -10.51 4.52
N ARG A 166 -6.88 -9.53 4.81
CA ARG A 166 -5.42 -9.64 4.87
C ARG A 166 -4.98 -9.50 6.32
N LEU A 167 -4.01 -10.32 6.73
CA LEU A 167 -3.46 -10.29 8.08
C LEU A 167 -1.94 -10.18 8.03
N TRP A 168 -1.40 -9.34 8.92
CA TRP A 168 0.02 -9.16 9.15
C TRP A 168 0.31 -9.48 10.61
N GLU A 169 1.24 -10.38 10.86
CA GLU A 169 1.74 -10.62 12.21
C GLU A 169 2.47 -9.36 12.70
N THR A 170 2.09 -8.85 13.86
CA THR A 170 2.66 -7.63 14.44
C THR A 170 4.10 -7.91 14.88
N PRO A 171 5.08 -7.04 14.55
CA PRO A 171 6.44 -7.20 15.04
C PRO A 171 6.49 -7.23 16.57
N LYS A 172 7.47 -7.97 17.12
CA LYS A 172 7.68 -8.02 18.57
C LYS A 172 7.88 -6.61 19.12
N ASP A 173 7.25 -6.34 20.25
CA ASP A 173 7.28 -5.06 20.97
C ASP A 173 6.83 -3.85 20.15
N TYR A 174 6.02 -4.07 19.11
CA TYR A 174 5.37 -3.00 18.36
C TYR A 174 4.06 -2.60 19.03
N TYR A 175 3.90 -1.30 19.26
CA TYR A 175 2.67 -0.71 19.78
C TYR A 175 2.01 0.12 18.69
N LEU A 176 0.73 -0.14 18.47
CA LEU A 176 -0.13 0.67 17.63
C LEU A 176 -0.47 2.00 18.32
N PRO A 177 -1.00 2.99 17.58
CA PRO A 177 -1.46 4.26 18.16
C PRO A 177 -2.32 4.05 19.41
N GLY A 178 -2.10 4.88 20.42
CA GLY A 178 -2.77 4.74 21.72
C GLY A 178 -2.20 3.64 22.62
N GLY A 179 -1.06 3.03 22.27
CA GLY A 179 -0.42 1.98 23.09
C GLY A 179 -1.10 0.62 22.95
N VAL A 180 -1.90 0.42 21.90
CA VAL A 180 -2.61 -0.83 21.66
C VAL A 180 -1.61 -1.90 21.18
N LYS A 181 -1.69 -3.09 21.75
CA LYS A 181 -0.91 -4.26 21.33
C LYS A 181 -1.86 -5.32 20.81
N SER A 182 -1.45 -6.03 19.76
CA SER A 182 -2.15 -7.18 19.22
C SER A 182 -1.19 -8.06 18.42
N ASP A 183 -1.43 -9.36 18.36
CA ASP A 183 -0.61 -10.31 17.61
C ASP A 183 -0.78 -10.12 16.09
N TRP A 184 -1.97 -9.75 15.62
CA TRP A 184 -2.26 -9.59 14.20
C TRP A 184 -3.00 -8.30 13.88
N VAL A 185 -2.45 -7.57 12.92
CA VAL A 185 -3.12 -6.43 12.29
C VAL A 185 -3.84 -6.90 11.03
N CYS A 186 -5.10 -6.51 10.88
CA CYS A 186 -5.96 -7.03 9.83
C CYS A 186 -6.64 -5.91 9.03
N ALA A 187 -6.77 -6.13 7.72
CA ALA A 187 -7.52 -5.26 6.81
C ALA A 187 -8.58 -6.11 6.10
N ALA A 188 -9.85 -5.85 6.43
CA ALA A 188 -11.01 -6.48 5.83
C ALA A 188 -11.65 -5.55 4.79
N SER A 189 -11.95 -6.08 3.61
CA SER A 189 -12.65 -5.34 2.57
C SER A 189 -13.48 -6.27 1.68
N LEU A 190 -14.53 -5.69 1.10
CA LEU A 190 -15.42 -6.38 0.17
C LEU A 190 -15.09 -5.96 -1.26
N ASP A 191 -14.74 -6.91 -2.11
CA ASP A 191 -14.71 -6.69 -3.55
C ASP A 191 -16.12 -6.79 -4.11
N ILE A 192 -16.57 -5.77 -4.84
CA ILE A 192 -17.91 -5.67 -5.44
C ILE A 192 -17.91 -5.73 -6.96
N GLY A 193 -16.75 -5.90 -7.59
CA GLY A 193 -16.67 -6.12 -9.03
C GLY A 193 -15.28 -5.85 -9.61
N ILE A 194 -15.27 -5.64 -10.92
CA ILE A 194 -14.08 -5.32 -11.70
C ILE A 194 -14.35 -3.99 -12.44
N ARG A 195 -13.34 -3.14 -12.54
CA ARG A 195 -13.38 -1.84 -13.21
C ARG A 195 -12.09 -1.60 -14.00
N PHE A 196 -12.19 -0.85 -15.08
CA PHE A 196 -11.02 -0.27 -15.75
C PHE A 196 -10.63 1.04 -15.05
N SER A 197 -9.44 1.10 -14.47
CA SER A 197 -8.92 2.31 -13.84
C SER A 197 -8.33 3.25 -14.89
N LEU A 198 -8.96 4.42 -15.08
CA LEU A 198 -8.46 5.44 -16.00
C LEU A 198 -7.14 6.07 -15.55
N PHE A 199 -6.77 5.92 -14.27
CA PHE A 199 -5.52 6.45 -13.73
C PHE A 199 -4.33 5.56 -14.07
N THR A 200 -4.51 4.24 -14.10
CA THR A 200 -3.42 3.27 -14.33
C THR A 200 -3.54 2.53 -15.66
N GLY A 201 -4.68 2.63 -16.35
CA GLY A 201 -4.98 1.84 -17.55
C GLY A 201 -5.17 0.34 -17.27
N GLN A 202 -5.30 -0.05 -16.00
CA GLN A 202 -5.39 -1.44 -15.59
C GLN A 202 -6.83 -1.84 -15.28
N ILE A 203 -7.13 -3.13 -15.49
CA ILE A 203 -8.35 -3.75 -14.98
C ILE A 203 -8.10 -4.07 -13.50
N THR A 204 -8.81 -3.38 -12.60
CA THR A 204 -8.70 -3.51 -11.15
C THR A 204 -10.02 -3.98 -10.55
N HIS A 205 -9.98 -4.61 -9.39
CA HIS A 205 -11.21 -4.85 -8.64
C HIS A 205 -11.76 -3.53 -8.08
N ARG A 206 -13.07 -3.47 -7.89
CA ARG A 206 -13.76 -2.37 -7.20
C ARG A 206 -14.04 -2.81 -5.78
N ILE A 207 -13.54 -2.05 -4.80
CA ILE A 207 -13.83 -2.28 -3.38
C ILE A 207 -15.13 -1.54 -2.99
N ASP A 208 -15.90 -2.13 -2.08
CA ASP A 208 -17.06 -1.49 -1.46
C ASP A 208 -16.64 -0.23 -0.69
N GLU A 209 -17.47 0.80 -0.74
CA GLU A 209 -17.16 2.06 -0.06
C GLU A 209 -17.20 1.91 1.46
N ASN A 210 -18.06 1.03 1.99
CA ASN A 210 -18.25 0.84 3.42
C ASN A 210 -17.37 -0.30 3.97
N ILE A 211 -16.13 0.03 4.31
CA ILE A 211 -15.21 -0.95 4.88
C ILE A 211 -15.58 -1.40 6.30
N ASP A 212 -16.35 -0.58 7.03
CA ASP A 212 -16.79 -0.90 8.39
C ASP A 212 -17.86 -2.00 8.37
N GLY A 213 -18.65 -2.06 7.30
CA GLY A 213 -19.58 -3.16 7.06
C GLY A 213 -18.87 -4.50 7.01
N GLU A 214 -17.76 -4.57 6.28
CA GLU A 214 -16.96 -5.79 6.17
C GLU A 214 -16.27 -6.16 7.49
N ARG A 215 -15.68 -5.17 8.19
CA ARG A 215 -15.14 -5.33 9.56
C ARG A 215 -16.17 -5.99 10.48
N ASN A 216 -17.38 -5.43 10.50
CA ASN A 216 -18.44 -5.88 11.39
C ASN A 216 -18.94 -7.27 11.02
N LEU A 217 -19.01 -7.59 9.71
CA LEU A 217 -19.38 -8.93 9.23
C LEU A 217 -18.42 -9.99 9.77
N ILE A 218 -17.10 -9.79 9.62
CA ILE A 218 -16.10 -10.75 10.10
C ILE A 218 -16.14 -10.87 11.62
N ALA A 219 -16.20 -9.75 12.33
CA ALA A 219 -16.28 -9.75 13.78
C ALA A 219 -17.53 -10.50 14.28
N ASN A 220 -18.68 -10.31 13.64
CA ASN A 220 -19.90 -11.00 14.00
C ASN A 220 -19.84 -12.50 13.69
N GLN A 221 -19.28 -12.90 12.53
CA GLN A 221 -19.10 -14.34 12.22
C GLN A 221 -18.22 -15.04 13.27
N LEU A 222 -17.11 -14.43 13.67
CA LEU A 222 -16.24 -15.00 14.72
C LEU A 222 -16.98 -15.19 16.05
N ILE A 223 -17.86 -14.25 16.41
CA ILE A 223 -18.68 -14.31 17.62
C ILE A 223 -19.78 -15.37 17.50
N GLU A 224 -20.50 -15.41 16.37
CA GLU A 224 -21.58 -16.38 16.09
C GLU A 224 -21.08 -17.82 16.09
N HIS A 225 -19.84 -18.04 15.62
CA HIS A 225 -19.17 -19.33 15.69
C HIS A 225 -18.58 -19.65 17.08
N ASN A 226 -18.77 -18.78 18.08
CA ASN A 226 -18.29 -18.92 19.46
C ASN A 226 -16.75 -19.02 19.57
N LEU A 227 -16.01 -18.37 18.67
CA LEU A 227 -14.55 -18.42 18.55
C LEU A 227 -13.83 -17.26 19.26
N VAL A 228 -14.57 -16.32 19.86
CA VAL A 228 -14.03 -15.11 20.48
C VAL A 228 -14.14 -15.20 22.00
N GLU A 229 -13.02 -15.03 22.70
CA GLU A 229 -12.95 -14.91 24.16
C GLU A 229 -13.26 -13.47 24.61
N GLU A 230 -12.69 -12.49 23.91
CA GLU A 230 -12.79 -11.07 24.27
C GLU A 230 -13.01 -10.21 23.03
N LYS A 231 -13.90 -9.20 23.14
CA LYS A 231 -14.10 -8.17 22.14
C LYS A 231 -13.89 -6.78 22.75
N LYS A 232 -13.10 -5.94 22.07
CA LYS A 232 -12.96 -4.52 22.37
C LYS A 232 -13.20 -3.69 21.12
N ILE A 233 -13.67 -2.46 21.29
CA ILE A 233 -13.81 -1.50 20.20
C ILE A 233 -13.04 -0.24 20.59
N TYR A 234 -12.02 0.07 19.81
CA TYR A 234 -11.28 1.33 19.93
C TYR A 234 -11.96 2.35 19.03
N THR A 235 -12.82 3.18 19.63
CA THR A 235 -13.41 4.32 18.92
C THR A 235 -12.31 5.36 18.68
N HIS A 236 -12.34 6.02 17.51
CA HIS A 236 -11.35 7.04 17.13
C HIS A 236 -9.90 6.53 17.09
N PHE A 237 -9.68 5.25 16.77
CA PHE A 237 -8.32 4.74 16.55
C PHE A 237 -7.62 5.47 15.39
N THR A 238 -8.40 5.83 14.38
CA THR A 238 -8.04 6.82 13.36
C THR A 238 -9.14 7.87 13.26
N ASN A 239 -8.86 9.00 12.62
CA ASN A 239 -9.92 9.93 12.26
C ASN A 239 -10.87 9.27 11.26
N PRO A 240 -12.20 9.46 11.37
CA PRO A 240 -13.12 9.09 10.30
C PRO A 240 -12.69 9.76 8.99
N TYR A 241 -12.76 9.05 7.87
CA TYR A 241 -12.41 9.63 6.59
C TYR A 241 -13.23 9.06 5.44
N ARG A 242 -13.34 9.89 4.40
CA ARG A 242 -13.78 9.51 3.06
C ARG A 242 -12.65 9.80 2.10
N SER A 243 -12.11 8.77 1.49
CA SER A 243 -10.92 8.87 0.64
C SER A 243 -11.03 8.00 -0.60
N ARG A 244 -9.94 7.90 -1.36
CA ARG A 244 -9.78 6.88 -2.40
C ARG A 244 -8.60 5.96 -2.06
N ASN A 245 -8.67 4.70 -2.47
CA ASN A 245 -7.50 3.80 -2.47
C ASN A 245 -6.62 4.03 -3.70
N GLY A 246 -5.49 3.32 -3.76
CA GLY A 246 -4.59 3.36 -4.91
C GLY A 246 -5.19 2.93 -6.25
N GLY A 247 -6.31 2.20 -6.25
CA GLY A 247 -7.08 1.88 -7.46
C GLY A 247 -8.04 2.99 -7.90
N GLY A 248 -8.28 3.98 -7.03
CA GLY A 248 -9.21 5.08 -7.25
C GLY A 248 -10.63 4.81 -6.74
N ASP A 249 -10.88 3.72 -6.02
CA ASP A 249 -12.19 3.42 -5.43
C ASP A 249 -12.43 4.25 -4.17
N LYS A 250 -13.68 4.63 -3.94
CA LYS A 250 -14.08 5.37 -2.73
C LYS A 250 -14.00 4.44 -1.53
N ILE A 251 -13.51 4.98 -0.41
CA ILE A 251 -13.49 4.32 0.90
C ILE A 251 -14.06 5.28 1.92
N SER A 252 -14.94 4.79 2.79
CA SER A 252 -15.51 5.48 3.94
C SER A 252 -15.35 4.62 5.19
N THR A 253 -14.88 5.23 6.28
CA THR A 253 -14.79 4.59 7.60
C THR A 253 -15.12 5.55 8.73
N ASP A 254 -15.70 5.01 9.79
CA ASP A 254 -15.93 5.64 11.09
C ASP A 254 -14.64 5.80 11.92
N GLY A 255 -13.51 5.26 11.43
CA GLY A 255 -12.19 5.37 12.06
C GLY A 255 -12.01 4.46 13.29
N SER A 256 -13.00 3.61 13.59
CA SER A 256 -12.96 2.67 14.71
C SER A 256 -12.24 1.37 14.34
N LEU A 257 -11.63 0.75 15.34
CA LEU A 257 -10.91 -0.51 15.19
C LEU A 257 -11.54 -1.54 16.13
N VAL A 258 -11.88 -2.71 15.59
CA VAL A 258 -12.43 -3.81 16.39
C VAL A 258 -11.30 -4.78 16.74
N TYR A 259 -11.15 -5.07 18.02
CA TYR A 259 -10.20 -6.05 18.54
C TYR A 259 -10.94 -7.30 19.01
N LEU A 260 -10.37 -8.45 18.66
CA LEU A 260 -10.90 -9.76 18.99
C LEU A 260 -9.77 -10.64 19.52
N LYS A 261 -9.98 -11.27 20.67
CA LYS A 261 -9.11 -12.34 21.16
C LYS A 261 -9.77 -13.68 20.85
N LEU A 262 -9.06 -14.56 20.13
CA LEU A 262 -9.54 -15.91 19.85
C LEU A 262 -9.47 -16.79 21.12
N LYS A 263 -10.29 -17.84 21.13
CA LYS A 263 -10.31 -18.86 22.19
C LYS A 263 -9.30 -19.97 21.98
#